data_AF-A0A1F8SGP8-F1
#
_entry.id   AF-A0A1F8SGP8-F1
#
_cell.length_a   1.000
_cell.length_b   1.000
_cell.length_c   1.000
_cell.angle_alpha   90.00
_cell.angle_beta   90.00
_cell.angle_gamma   90.00
#
_symmetry.space_group_name_H-M   'P 1'
#
loop_
_entity.id
_entity.type
_entity.pdbx_description
1 polymer ?
#
loop_
_entity_poly.entity_id
_entity_poly.type
_entity_poly.pdbx_seq_one_letter_code
_entity_poly.pdbx_strand_id
1 'polypeptide(L)'
;MDTARRDRRGILSPGGIATPLMALPLPANPDQAPENDPSRLAPHRIKRCTYRRLISLDRARERVYEVECLYPDRRLPIPLGDLDSALPICNACTASHIFRPDED
;
A
#
# COMPACT_ATOMS: atom_id res chain seq x y z
N MET A 1 20.80 -55.21 52.69
CA MET A 1 20.58 -54.90 51.27
C MET A 1 19.09 -54.78 51.07
N ASP A 2 18.56 -53.56 51.14
CA ASP A 2 17.14 -53.33 50.84
C ASP A 2 16.98 -51.92 50.26
N THR A 3 16.66 -51.89 48.98
CA THR A 3 16.61 -50.70 48.12
C THR A 3 15.22 -50.07 48.23
N ALA A 4 14.96 -49.38 49.35
CA ALA A 4 13.69 -48.71 49.58
C ALA A 4 13.58 -47.43 48.72
N ARG A 5 12.85 -47.58 47.62
CA ARG A 5 12.40 -46.53 46.69
C ARG A 5 11.79 -45.34 47.43
N ARG A 6 12.29 -44.16 47.08
CA ARG A 6 11.84 -42.86 47.58
C ARG A 6 10.58 -42.44 46.80
N ASP A 7 9.41 -42.77 47.35
CA ASP A 7 8.11 -42.34 46.86
C ASP A 7 7.93 -40.83 47.09
N ARG A 8 8.02 -40.04 46.01
CA ARG A 8 7.73 -38.59 46.05
C ARG A 8 6.28 -38.36 45.62
N ARG A 9 5.47 -38.03 46.64
CA ARG A 9 4.17 -37.36 46.52
C ARG A 9 4.33 -35.97 45.89
N GLY A 10 3.33 -35.55 45.10
CA GLY A 10 3.19 -34.19 44.56
C GLY A 10 2.29 -34.19 43.33
N ILE A 11 0.99 -34.43 43.49
CA ILE A 11 -0.07 -33.40 43.51
C ILE A 11 -0.41 -32.85 42.11
N LEU A 12 -1.69 -33.04 41.80
CA LEU A 12 -2.51 -32.70 40.66
C LEU A 12 -2.23 -31.33 40.01
N SER A 13 -2.26 -31.28 38.68
CA SER A 13 -2.66 -30.08 37.92
C SER A 13 -3.92 -30.41 37.11
N PRO A 14 -5.06 -29.77 37.38
CA PRO A 14 -6.23 -29.86 36.52
C PRO A 14 -6.06 -28.94 35.31
N GLY A 15 -6.24 -29.52 34.12
CA GLY A 15 -6.29 -28.81 32.86
C GLY A 15 -7.46 -27.81 32.87
N GLY A 16 -7.11 -26.53 32.72
CA GLY A 16 -8.06 -25.43 32.58
C GLY A 16 -8.84 -25.54 31.28
N ILE A 17 -10.15 -25.57 31.43
CA ILE A 17 -11.17 -25.60 30.38
C ILE A 17 -11.27 -24.19 29.82
N ALA A 18 -10.91 -23.97 28.56
CA ALA A 18 -11.09 -22.69 27.89
C ALA A 18 -12.55 -22.56 27.43
N THR A 19 -13.29 -21.70 28.12
CA THR A 19 -14.66 -21.28 27.79
C THR A 19 -14.67 -20.46 26.49
N PRO A 20 -15.66 -20.63 25.58
CA PRO A 20 -15.78 -19.75 24.43
C PRO A 20 -16.31 -18.38 24.88
N LEU A 21 -15.48 -17.34 24.77
CA LEU A 21 -15.93 -15.97 24.97
C LEU A 21 -16.61 -15.50 23.69
N MET A 22 -17.91 -15.20 23.80
CA MET A 22 -18.74 -14.60 22.75
C MET A 22 -18.11 -13.29 22.26
N ALA A 23 -17.56 -13.29 21.04
CA ALA A 23 -17.19 -12.07 20.34
C ALA A 23 -18.46 -11.50 19.67
N LEU A 24 -18.89 -10.31 20.07
CA LEU A 24 -19.97 -9.59 19.39
C LEU A 24 -19.54 -9.28 17.94
N PRO A 25 -20.37 -9.57 16.92
CA PRO A 25 -20.08 -9.13 15.56
C PRO A 25 -20.24 -7.61 15.48
N LEU A 26 -19.16 -6.90 15.12
CA LEU A 26 -19.28 -5.51 14.69
C LEU A 26 -20.09 -5.47 13.38
N PRO A 27 -21.09 -4.58 13.23
CA PRO A 27 -21.69 -4.35 11.94
C PRO A 27 -20.62 -3.78 11.01
N ALA A 28 -20.25 -4.55 9.98
CA ALA A 28 -19.57 -3.99 8.83
C ALA A 28 -20.53 -2.98 8.19
N ASN A 29 -20.25 -1.69 8.35
CA ASN A 29 -20.95 -0.66 7.57
C ASN A 29 -20.80 -1.01 6.08
N PRO A 30 -21.90 -1.19 5.32
CA PRO A 30 -21.82 -1.46 3.89
C PRO A 30 -21.58 -0.19 3.07
N ASP A 31 -21.17 0.91 3.71
CA ASP A 31 -20.99 2.19 3.08
C ASP A 31 -19.51 2.57 3.16
N GLN A 32 -18.90 2.84 2.01
CA GLN A 32 -17.58 3.44 1.82
C GLN A 32 -16.34 2.52 1.71
N ALA A 33 -16.40 1.49 0.88
CA ALA A 33 -15.36 1.44 -0.15
C ALA A 33 -15.84 2.43 -1.23
N PRO A 34 -15.15 3.56 -1.50
CA PRO A 34 -15.46 4.28 -2.72
C PRO A 34 -15.17 3.30 -3.85
N GLU A 35 -16.24 2.80 -4.45
CA GLU A 35 -16.18 2.07 -5.71
C GLU A 35 -15.30 2.94 -6.61
N ASN A 36 -14.10 2.45 -6.89
CA ASN A 36 -13.09 3.13 -7.67
C ASN A 36 -13.58 3.09 -9.12
N ASP A 37 -14.66 3.80 -9.41
CA ASP A 37 -15.17 3.97 -10.76
C ASP A 37 -14.07 4.75 -11.51
N PRO A 38 -13.31 4.08 -12.39
CA PRO A 38 -12.15 4.70 -13.01
C PRO A 38 -12.58 5.88 -13.91
N SER A 39 -13.82 5.83 -14.40
CA SER A 39 -14.41 6.73 -15.38
C SER A 39 -14.94 8.04 -14.79
N ARG A 40 -15.22 8.11 -13.48
CA ARG A 40 -15.81 9.30 -12.83
C ARG A 40 -14.79 10.30 -12.25
N LEU A 41 -13.50 9.97 -12.24
CA LEU A 41 -12.47 10.82 -11.63
C LEU A 41 -11.74 11.66 -12.70
N ALA A 42 -12.42 12.74 -13.13
CA ALA A 42 -11.90 14.04 -13.53
C ALA A 42 -10.82 14.16 -14.65
N PRO A 43 -10.82 15.28 -15.42
CA PRO A 43 -9.81 15.65 -16.44
C PRO A 43 -8.33 15.72 -16.00
N HIS A 44 -7.99 15.25 -14.80
CA HIS A 44 -6.67 15.38 -14.16
C HIS A 44 -5.95 14.04 -13.93
N ARG A 45 -6.41 12.94 -14.54
CA ARG A 45 -5.64 11.68 -14.47
C ARG A 45 -4.40 11.78 -15.36
N ILE A 46 -3.25 11.75 -14.71
CA ILE A 46 -1.97 11.60 -15.38
C ILE A 46 -1.75 10.12 -15.75
N LYS A 47 -1.43 9.81 -17.01
CA LYS A 47 -1.15 8.43 -17.47
C LYS A 47 -0.12 7.77 -16.56
N ARG A 48 -0.33 6.50 -16.18
CA ARG A 48 0.57 5.76 -15.29
C ARG A 48 1.77 5.22 -16.06
N CYS A 49 2.83 6.01 -16.07
CA CYS A 49 4.14 5.66 -16.63
C CYS A 49 5.05 5.04 -15.56
N THR A 50 5.64 3.88 -15.84
CA THR A 50 6.60 3.17 -14.95
C THR A 50 7.98 3.84 -14.84
N TYR A 51 8.23 4.85 -15.66
CA TYR A 51 9.46 5.66 -15.68
C TYR A 51 9.25 7.06 -15.07
N ARG A 52 8.05 7.38 -14.56
CA ARG A 52 7.84 8.62 -13.81
C ARG A 52 8.30 8.42 -12.36
N ARG A 53 9.12 9.33 -11.86
CA ARG A 53 9.43 9.47 -10.44
C ARG A 53 8.73 10.70 -9.88
N LEU A 54 8.04 10.54 -8.74
CA LEU A 54 7.46 11.65 -7.99
C LEU A 54 8.33 11.90 -6.75
N ILE A 55 8.75 13.14 -6.57
CA ILE A 55 9.54 13.60 -5.43
C ILE A 55 8.65 14.52 -4.61
N SER A 56 8.31 14.11 -3.39
CA SER A 56 7.54 14.96 -2.48
C SER A 56 8.46 16.06 -1.95
N LEU A 57 8.09 17.31 -2.18
CA LEU A 57 8.75 18.47 -1.59
C LEU A 57 7.96 18.90 -0.36
N ASP A 58 8.62 18.93 0.79
CA ASP A 58 8.01 19.47 2.01
C ASP A 58 8.02 21.00 1.93
N ARG A 59 6.83 21.58 1.68
CA ARG A 59 6.60 23.02 1.82
C ARG A 59 5.59 23.20 2.92
N ALA A 60 5.85 24.16 3.82
CA ALA A 60 5.22 24.32 5.13
C ALA A 60 3.67 24.25 5.18
N ARG A 61 2.96 24.33 4.05
CA ARG A 61 1.49 24.24 3.97
C ARG A 61 0.94 23.49 2.74
N GLU A 62 1.78 22.97 1.84
CA GLU A 62 1.31 22.37 0.59
C GLU A 62 2.17 21.17 0.19
N ARG A 63 1.50 20.06 -0.21
CA ARG A 63 2.17 18.89 -0.79
C ARG A 63 2.46 19.17 -2.25
N VAL A 64 3.65 19.67 -2.53
CA VAL A 64 4.14 19.87 -3.89
C VAL A 64 4.91 18.63 -4.32
N TYR A 65 4.61 18.12 -5.52
CA TYR A 65 5.37 17.04 -6.12
C TYR A 65 6.16 17.56 -7.30
N GLU A 66 7.46 17.29 -7.29
CA GLU A 66 8.31 17.41 -8.47
C GLU A 66 8.31 16.09 -9.22
N VAL A 67 8.30 16.16 -10.54
CA VAL A 67 8.16 15.03 -11.44
C VAL A 67 9.41 14.92 -12.29
N GLU A 68 10.03 13.74 -12.28
CA GLU A 68 11.13 13.39 -13.17
C GLU A 68 10.69 12.29 -14.15
N CYS A 69 11.10 12.42 -15.40
CA CYS A 69 11.06 11.34 -16.38
C CYS A 69 12.40 10.60 -16.35
N LEU A 70 12.33 9.28 -16.22
CA LEU A 70 13.49 8.38 -16.20
C LEU A 70 13.66 7.60 -17.51
N TYR A 71 12.84 7.89 -18.53
CA TYR A 71 12.90 7.21 -19.83
C TYR A 71 13.91 7.93 -20.74
N PRO A 72 14.75 7.20 -21.51
CA PRO A 72 14.85 5.73 -21.60
C PRO A 72 15.78 5.10 -20.55
N ASP A 73 16.66 5.88 -19.92
CA ASP A 73 17.63 5.41 -18.94
C ASP A 73 17.35 5.96 -17.54
N ARG A 74 17.10 5.06 -16.59
CA ARG A 74 16.75 5.41 -15.20
C ARG A 74 17.87 6.11 -14.41
N ARG A 75 19.08 6.11 -14.96
CA ARG A 75 20.25 6.78 -14.38
C ARG A 75 20.27 8.28 -14.71
N LEU A 76 19.52 8.72 -15.71
CA LEU A 76 19.51 10.10 -16.20
C LEU A 76 18.12 10.71 -16.00
N PRO A 77 17.84 11.30 -14.82
CA PRO A 77 16.57 11.96 -14.58
C PRO A 77 16.42 13.23 -15.42
N ILE A 78 15.27 13.37 -16.08
CA ILE A 78 14.86 14.56 -16.82
C ILE A 78 13.77 15.27 -15.99
N PRO A 79 14.02 16.47 -15.46
CA PRO A 79 13.03 17.20 -14.68
C PRO A 79 11.90 17.69 -15.59
N LEU A 80 10.65 17.35 -15.26
CA LEU A 80 9.45 17.83 -15.95
C LEU A 80 8.80 19.02 -15.22
N GLY A 81 9.23 19.31 -14.00
CA GLY A 81 8.65 20.34 -13.14
C GLY A 81 7.65 19.75 -12.14
N ASP A 82 6.64 20.53 -11.76
CA ASP A 82 5.60 20.08 -10.85
C ASP A 82 4.57 19.15 -11.54
N LEU A 83 3.62 18.63 -10.77
CA LEU A 83 2.60 17.70 -11.26
C LEU A 83 1.71 18.30 -12.36
N ASP A 84 1.36 19.59 -12.28
CA ASP A 84 0.53 20.29 -13.27
C ASP A 84 1.29 20.50 -14.57
N SER A 85 2.55 20.93 -14.46
CA SER A 85 3.47 21.04 -15.61
C SER A 85 3.73 19.70 -16.29
N ALA A 86 3.84 18.61 -15.52
CA ALA A 86 4.13 17.28 -16.05
C ALA A 86 2.92 16.56 -16.65
N LEU A 87 1.69 16.95 -16.27
CA LEU A 87 0.43 16.35 -16.73
C LEU A 87 0.31 16.28 -18.27
N PRO A 88 0.40 17.40 -19.02
CA PRO A 88 0.27 17.37 -20.47
C PRO A 88 1.40 16.57 -21.14
N ILE A 89 2.62 16.62 -20.59
CA ILE A 89 3.78 15.89 -21.11
C ILE A 89 3.58 14.38 -20.95
N CYS A 90 3.19 13.95 -19.75
CA CYS A 90 2.97 12.53 -19.45
C CYS A 90 1.78 11.96 -20.23
N ASN A 91 0.73 12.75 -20.46
CA ASN A 91 -0.47 12.31 -21.17
C ASN A 91 -0.24 12.23 -22.70
N ALA A 92 0.60 13.09 -23.25
CA ALA A 92 1.00 13.08 -24.67
C ALA A 92 2.08 12.03 -24.98
N CYS A 93 2.76 11.47 -23.98
CA CYS A 93 3.82 10.49 -24.19
C CYS A 93 3.27 9.22 -24.86
N THR A 94 4.02 8.71 -25.85
CA THR A 94 3.67 7.52 -26.66
C THR A 94 4.74 6.42 -26.60
N ALA A 95 5.68 6.51 -25.68
CA ALA A 95 6.76 5.54 -25.54
C ALA A 95 6.20 4.12 -25.28
N SER A 96 6.74 3.13 -25.98
CA SER A 96 6.22 1.76 -25.97
C SER A 96 6.61 1.00 -24.70
N HIS A 97 5.75 0.09 -24.25
CA HIS A 97 5.99 -0.82 -23.11
C HIS A 97 6.27 -0.16 -21.75
N ILE A 98 6.01 1.14 -21.59
CA ILE A 98 6.23 1.86 -20.31
C ILE A 98 4.94 2.23 -19.57
N PHE A 99 3.80 2.20 -20.26
CA PHE A 99 2.48 2.39 -19.67
C PHE A 99 1.97 1.07 -19.12
N ARG A 100 1.29 1.12 -17.98
CA ARG A 100 0.58 -0.06 -17.48
C ARG A 100 -0.65 -0.33 -18.36
N PRO A 101 -0.83 -1.56 -18.88
CA PRO A 101 -1.92 -1.89 -19.82
C PRO A 101 -3.30 -1.99 -19.17
N ASP A 102 -3.39 -1.93 -17.84
CA ASP A 102 -4.62 -2.16 -17.05
C ASP A 102 -5.41 -0.85 -16.79
N GLU A 103 -4.90 0.31 -17.21
CA GLU A 103 -5.45 1.62 -16.85
C GLU A 103 -5.36 2.62 -18.04
N ASP A 104 -5.81 2.20 -19.22
CA ASP A 104 -6.23 3.10 -20.31
C ASP A 104 -7.75 3.30 -20.25
#